data_AF-A0A5C1NKJ6-F1
#
_entry.id   AF-A0A5C1NKJ6-F1
#
_cell.length_a   1.000
_cell.length_b   1.000
_cell.length_c   1.000
_cell.angle_alpha   90.00
_cell.angle_beta   90.00
_cell.angle_gamma   90.00
#
_symmetry.space_group_name_H-M   'P 1'
#
loop_
_entity.id
_entity.type
_entity.pdbx_description
1 polymer ?
#
loop_
_entity_poly.entity_id
_entity_poly.type
_entity_poly.pdbx_seq_one_letter_code
_entity_poly.pdbx_strand_id
1 'polypeptide(L)'
;MSDSTLRVLSNDEIDVVAGGISFDDAYNDFMEGGALLGGGAGSLIASAYTGIALTPALILGSLNSLLGSLGGLTGGVTGDLLS
;
A
#
# COMPACT_ATOMS: atom_id res chain seq x y z
N MET A 1 -16.38 -36.59 32.06
CA MET A 1 -15.90 -35.25 32.42
C MET A 1 -14.41 -35.39 32.68
N SER A 2 -13.56 -34.66 31.96
CA SER A 2 -12.11 -34.73 32.13
C SER A 2 -11.72 -33.73 33.21
N ASP A 3 -11.11 -34.21 34.29
CA ASP A 3 -10.69 -33.39 35.42
C ASP A 3 -9.69 -32.33 34.97
N SER A 4 -10.09 -31.06 35.05
CA SER A 4 -9.18 -29.93 34.88
C SER A 4 -8.42 -29.74 36.19
N THR A 5 -7.34 -30.48 36.38
CA THR A 5 -6.45 -30.32 37.53
C THR A 5 -5.61 -29.05 37.37
N LEU A 6 -6.04 -27.96 38.01
CA LEU A 6 -5.21 -26.76 38.16
C LEU A 6 -4.02 -27.09 39.06
N ARG A 7 -2.82 -27.17 38.47
CA ARG A 7 -1.56 -27.33 39.18
C ARG A 7 -0.65 -26.14 38.89
N VAL A 8 0.14 -25.73 39.88
CA VAL A 8 1.16 -24.68 39.72
C VAL A 8 2.29 -25.24 38.86
N LEU A 9 2.58 -24.57 37.75
CA LEU A 9 3.67 -24.92 36.84
C LEU A 9 4.97 -24.27 37.31
N SER A 10 6.10 -24.97 37.16
CA SER A 10 7.42 -24.37 37.34
C SER A 10 7.75 -23.41 36.18
N ASN A 11 8.68 -22.47 36.37
CA ASN A 11 9.03 -21.49 35.32
C ASN A 11 9.47 -22.18 34.02
N ASP A 12 10.20 -23.29 34.09
CA ASP A 12 10.64 -24.07 32.93
C ASP A 12 9.47 -24.76 32.21
N GLU A 13 8.46 -25.24 32.95
CA GLU A 13 7.25 -25.79 32.35
C GLU A 13 6.36 -24.70 31.75
N ILE A 14 6.31 -23.51 32.36
CA ILE A 14 5.64 -22.34 31.79
C ILE A 14 6.31 -21.96 30.47
N ASP A 15 7.63 -21.98 30.42
CA ASP A 15 8.40 -21.69 29.21
C ASP A 15 8.10 -22.68 28.08
N VAL A 16 8.08 -23.99 28.39
CA VAL A 16 7.71 -25.05 27.43
C VAL A 16 6.26 -24.92 26.94
N VAL A 17 5.33 -24.52 27.81
CA VAL A 17 3.91 -24.33 27.43
C VAL A 17 3.68 -23.02 26.67
N ALA A 18 4.41 -21.95 27.01
CA ALA A 18 4.37 -20.66 26.34
C ALA A 18 5.21 -20.63 25.04
N GLY A 19 5.98 -21.68 24.77
CA GLY A 19 6.77 -21.85 23.55
C GLY A 19 8.12 -21.13 23.58
N GLY A 20 8.65 -20.80 24.76
CA GLY A 20 9.97 -20.17 24.90
C GLY A 20 9.99 -18.66 24.64
N ILE A 21 8.85 -18.06 24.28
CA ILE A 21 8.77 -16.65 23.92
C ILE A 21 8.37 -15.83 25.14
N SER A 22 9.22 -14.87 25.50
CA SER A 22 8.89 -13.94 26.57
C SER A 22 7.85 -12.92 26.09
N PHE A 23 7.12 -12.32 27.04
CA PHE A 23 6.18 -11.24 26.71
C PHE A 23 6.89 -10.07 26.00
N ASP A 24 8.14 -9.78 26.37
CA ASP A 24 8.91 -8.68 25.80
C ASP A 24 9.25 -8.95 24.33
N ASP A 25 9.63 -10.19 24.00
CA ASP A 25 9.88 -10.61 22.61
C ASP A 25 8.60 -10.50 21.77
N ALA A 26 7.48 -11.02 22.28
CA ALA A 26 6.19 -10.93 21.60
C ALA A 26 5.71 -9.48 21.40
N TYR A 27 6.00 -8.60 22.36
CA TYR A 27 5.66 -7.19 22.29
C TYR A 27 6.49 -6.45 21.23
N ASN A 28 7.80 -6.73 21.19
CA ASN A 28 8.68 -6.18 20.17
C ASN A 28 8.28 -6.64 18.76
N ASP A 29 7.99 -7.93 18.58
CA ASP A 29 7.49 -8.48 17.31
C ASP A 29 6.18 -7.83 16.86
N PHE A 30 5.25 -7.63 17.80
CA PHE A 30 3.98 -6.95 17.50
C PHE A 30 4.20 -5.51 17.04
N MET A 31 5.08 -4.76 17.71
CA MET A 31 5.39 -3.38 17.32
C MET A 31 6.05 -3.30 15.94
N GLU A 32 7.03 -4.16 15.67
CA GLU A 32 7.73 -4.18 14.39
C GLU A 32 6.79 -4.60 13.25
N GLY A 33 6.02 -5.67 13.45
CA GLY A 33 5.01 -6.12 12.50
C GLY A 33 3.92 -5.07 12.26
N GLY A 34 3.48 -4.38 13.31
CA GLY A 34 2.49 -3.31 13.23
C GLY A 34 2.98 -2.09 12.45
N ALA A 35 4.25 -1.71 12.63
CA ALA A 35 4.87 -0.62 11.86
C ALA A 35 4.93 -0.95 10.36
N LEU A 36 5.32 -2.18 10.01
CA LEU A 36 5.37 -2.66 8.63
C LEU A 36 3.96 -2.72 8.00
N LEU A 37 2.97 -3.23 8.74
CA LEU A 37 1.57 -3.26 8.28
C LEU A 37 1.02 -1.85 8.07
N GLY A 38 1.30 -0.94 9.00
CA GLY A 38 0.88 0.47 8.92
C GLY A 38 1.51 1.18 7.72
N GLY A 39 2.82 1.01 7.52
CA GLY A 39 3.52 1.53 6.36
C GLY A 39 2.99 0.96 5.04
N GLY A 40 2.76 -0.35 5.00
CA GLY A 40 2.16 -1.05 3.86
C GLY A 40 0.76 -0.51 3.52
N ALA A 41 -0.14 -0.46 4.49
CA ALA A 41 -1.49 0.06 4.32
C ALA A 41 -1.49 1.54 3.89
N GLY A 42 -0.62 2.36 4.49
CA GLY A 42 -0.44 3.76 4.10
C GLY A 42 0.01 3.90 2.64
N SER A 43 0.96 3.09 2.20
CA SER A 43 1.42 3.09 0.80
C SER A 43 0.34 2.67 -0.20
N LEU A 44 -0.51 1.71 0.16
CA LEU A 44 -1.66 1.29 -0.66
C LEU A 44 -2.67 2.43 -0.80
N ILE A 45 -3.00 3.11 0.31
CA ILE A 45 -3.94 4.24 0.29
C ILE A 45 -3.35 5.42 -0.50
N ALA A 46 -2.07 5.74 -0.29
CA ALA A 46 -1.39 6.82 -1.00
C ALA A 46 -1.34 6.54 -2.52
N SER A 47 -1.02 5.31 -2.93
CA SER A 47 -1.00 4.95 -4.36
C SER A 47 -2.41 4.96 -4.97
N ALA A 48 -3.43 4.47 -4.26
CA ALA A 48 -4.82 4.54 -4.69
C ALA A 48 -5.29 6.00 -4.86
N TYR A 49 -5.00 6.87 -3.89
CA TYR A 49 -5.31 8.30 -3.97
C TYR A 49 -4.59 8.96 -5.15
N THR A 50 -3.30 8.67 -5.32
CA THR A 50 -2.51 9.19 -6.46
C THR A 50 -3.16 8.77 -7.78
N GLY A 51 -3.58 7.51 -7.91
CA GLY A 51 -4.33 7.03 -9.07
C GLY A 51 -5.63 7.79 -9.29
N ILE A 52 -6.50 7.87 -8.27
CA ILE A 52 -7.82 8.52 -8.41
C ILE A 52 -7.69 10.03 -8.70
N ALA A 53 -6.78 10.73 -8.02
CA ALA A 53 -6.64 12.17 -8.10
C ALA A 53 -5.89 12.63 -9.36
N LEU A 54 -4.81 11.94 -9.76
CA LEU A 54 -4.00 12.36 -10.91
C LEU A 54 -4.52 11.81 -12.24
N THR A 55 -5.23 10.68 -12.27
CA THR A 55 -5.66 10.07 -13.55
C THR A 55 -6.53 11.02 -14.40
N PRO A 56 -7.53 11.74 -13.86
CA PRO A 56 -8.30 12.70 -14.66
C PRO A 56 -7.42 13.82 -15.24
N ALA A 57 -6.49 14.34 -14.45
CA ALA A 57 -5.57 15.40 -14.89
C ALA A 57 -4.62 14.91 -15.99
N LEU A 58 -4.10 13.68 -15.87
CA LEU A 58 -3.25 13.05 -16.88
C LEU A 58 -4.02 12.78 -18.19
N ILE A 59 -5.29 12.37 -18.09
CA ILE A 59 -6.18 12.17 -19.25
C ILE A 59 -6.46 13.50 -19.95
N LEU A 60 -6.87 14.54 -19.22
CA LEU A 60 -7.13 15.85 -19.80
C LEU A 60 -5.89 16.49 -20.42
N GLY A 61 -4.72 16.37 -19.77
CA GLY A 61 -3.45 16.82 -20.31
C GLY A 61 -3.09 16.12 -21.63
N SER A 62 -3.28 14.79 -21.69
CA SER A 62 -3.01 14.00 -22.88
C SER A 62 -3.97 14.32 -24.03
N LEU A 63 -5.26 14.52 -23.74
CA LEU A 63 -6.27 14.94 -24.72
C LEU A 63 -5.99 16.34 -25.27
N ASN A 64 -5.62 17.29 -24.41
CA ASN A 64 -5.27 18.64 -24.84
C ASN A 64 -3.99 18.66 -25.71
N SER A 65 -2.98 17.88 -25.34
CA SER A 65 -1.76 17.74 -26.14
C SER A 65 -2.04 17.11 -27.51
N LEU A 66 -2.85 16.06 -27.56
CA LEU A 66 -3.24 15.41 -28.81
C LEU A 66 -4.06 16.36 -29.70
N LEU A 67 -5.03 17.06 -29.12
CA LEU A 67 -5.87 18.00 -29.86
C LEU A 67 -5.07 19.21 -30.37
N GLY A 68 -4.11 19.72 -29.57
CA GLY A 68 -3.17 20.74 -30.00
C GLY A 68 -2.26 20.26 -31.13
N SER A 69 -1.77 19.02 -31.07
CA SER A 69 -0.96 18.41 -32.13
C SER A 69 -1.77 18.21 -33.42
N LEU A 70 -3.03 17.81 -33.32
CA LEU A 70 -3.90 17.58 -34.47
C LEU A 70 -4.35 18.91 -35.11
N GLY A 71 -4.63 19.92 -34.29
CA GLY A 71 -4.92 21.28 -34.75
C GLY A 71 -3.71 21.93 -35.44
N GLY A 72 -2.51 21.71 -34.90
CA GLY A 72 -1.26 22.14 -35.53
C GLY A 72 -0.98 21.44 -36.86
N LEU A 73 -1.27 20.14 -36.96
CA LEU A 73 -1.11 19.38 -38.20
C LEU A 73 -2.10 19.81 -39.30
N THR A 74 -3.36 20.06 -38.96
CA THR A 74 -4.37 20.58 -39.90
C THR A 74 -4.03 21.98 -40.39
N GLY A 75 -3.52 22.86 -39.50
CA GLY A 75 -3.07 24.21 -39.87
C GLY A 75 -1.82 24.19 -40.76
N GLY A 76 -0.90 23.26 -40.54
CA GLY A 76 0.29 23.06 -41.38
C GLY A 76 -0.07 22.52 -42.77
N VAL A 77 -0.92 21.50 -42.86
CA VAL A 77 -1.33 20.88 -44.13
C VAL A 77 -2.15 21.84 -45.00
N THR A 78 -3.00 22.68 -44.40
CA THR A 78 -3.77 23.69 -45.16
C THR A 78 -2.93 24.89 -45.59
N GLY A 79 -1.91 25.28 -44.81
CA GLY A 79 -0.96 26.31 -45.19
C GLY A 79 -0.06 25.91 -46.37
N ASP A 80 0.35 24.64 -46.43
CA ASP A 80 1.24 24.09 -47.47
C ASP A 80 0.51 23.77 -48.80
N LEU A 81 -0.83 23.69 -48.77
CA LEU A 81 -1.67 23.52 -49.97
C LEU A 81 -2.10 24.86 -50.62
N LEU A 82 -1.80 26.00 -49.99
CA LEU A 82 -2.15 27.34 -50.45
C LEU A 82 -0.93 28.19 -50.88
N SER A 83 0.29 27.63 -50.83
CA SER A 83 1.53 28.20 -51.37
C SER A 83 1.94 27.54 -52.68
#